data_AF-A0A1U9K8P6-F1
#
_entry.id   AF-A0A1U9K8P6-F1
#
_cell.length_a   1.000
_cell.length_b   1.000
_cell.length_c   1.000
_cell.angle_alpha   90.00
_cell.angle_beta   90.00
_cell.angle_gamma   90.00
#
_symmetry.space_group_name_H-M   'P 1'
#
loop_
_entity.id
_entity.type
_entity.pdbx_description
1 polymer ?
#
loop_
_entity_poly.entity_id
_entity_poly.type
_entity_poly.pdbx_seq_one_letter_code
_entity_poly.pdbx_strand_id
1 'polypeptide(L)'
;MVFVQLIFPFILSLSDGMFNVMITVEGYFKFLFRITVPFALLFELPVGAMFLTTLGVLTPDHMKNIRKYAYFAIMVVSTLLTPPDFLLPLLVSVPFILLYEASIHLSKASIEKKQEQLKTFMQQESI
;
A
#
# COMPACT_ATOMS: atom_id res chain seq x y z
N MET A 1 -16.96 1.57 3.53
CA MET A 1 -17.85 1.02 4.57
C MET A 1 -17.07 0.43 5.75
N VAL A 2 -16.09 -0.46 5.52
CA VAL A 2 -15.30 -1.13 6.58
C VAL A 2 -14.52 -0.15 7.48
N PHE A 3 -13.93 0.89 6.90
CA PHE A 3 -13.08 1.84 7.63
C PHE A 3 -13.85 2.63 8.70
N VAL A 4 -15.09 3.02 8.39
CA VAL A 4 -15.97 3.75 9.32
C VAL A 4 -16.41 2.84 10.47
N GLN A 5 -16.71 1.57 10.19
CA GLN A 5 -17.14 0.62 11.22
C GLN A 5 -16.04 0.24 12.21
N LEU A 6 -14.76 0.28 11.82
CA LEU A 6 -13.65 -0.09 12.70
C LEU A 6 -13.16 1.09 13.55
N ILE A 7 -13.05 2.28 12.95
CA ILE A 7 -12.43 3.45 13.60
C ILE A 7 -13.39 4.18 14.54
N PHE A 8 -14.66 4.31 14.16
CA PHE A 8 -15.64 5.05 14.94
C PHE A 8 -15.88 4.47 16.35
N PRO A 9 -16.08 3.15 16.54
CA PRO A 9 -16.22 2.58 17.88
C PRO A 9 -14.93 2.61 18.70
N PHE A 10 -13.75 2.53 18.08
CA PHE A 10 -12.45 2.66 18.77
C PHE A 10 -12.24 4.08 19.33
N ILE A 11 -12.60 5.11 18.56
CA ILE A 11 -12.55 6.51 19.03
C ILE A 11 -13.51 6.73 20.20
N LEU A 12 -14.72 6.15 20.13
CA LEU A 12 -15.70 6.25 21.21
C LEU A 12 -15.27 5.49 22.47
N SER A 13 -14.60 4.33 22.34
CA SER A 13 -14.09 3.58 23.49
C SER A 13 -12.91 4.27 24.18
N LEU A 14 -12.10 5.04 23.44
CA LEU A 14 -11.04 5.88 23.99
C LEU A 14 -11.58 7.10 24.76
N SER A 15 -12.83 7.50 24.50
CA SER A 15 -13.42 8.72 25.06
C SER A 15 -13.98 8.55 26.47
N ASP A 16 -14.06 7.32 27.00
CA ASP A 16 -14.57 6.86 28.31
C ASP A 16 -15.02 7.96 29.30
N GLY A 17 -16.11 8.66 28.98
CA GLY A 17 -16.71 9.72 29.78
C GLY A 17 -15.88 10.99 30.08
N MET A 18 -14.63 11.09 29.61
CA MET A 18 -13.67 12.14 30.02
C MET A 18 -13.59 13.35 29.07
N PHE A 19 -14.10 13.24 27.83
CA PHE A 19 -14.03 14.30 26.82
C PHE A 19 -15.41 14.59 26.21
N ASN A 20 -15.81 15.87 26.21
CA ASN A 20 -16.95 16.35 25.45
C ASN A 20 -16.51 16.49 23.99
N VAL A 21 -16.50 15.38 23.24
CA VAL A 21 -15.99 15.35 21.86
C VAL A 21 -16.96 16.09 20.94
N MET A 22 -16.83 17.41 20.82
CA MET A 22 -17.46 18.18 19.76
C MET A 22 -16.74 17.87 18.43
N ILE A 23 -17.14 16.79 17.77
CA ILE A 23 -16.69 16.51 16.40
C ILE A 23 -17.33 17.54 15.47
N THR A 24 -16.57 18.57 15.10
CA THR A 24 -16.98 19.50 14.05
C THR A 24 -16.89 18.80 12.69
N VAL A 25 -17.77 19.17 11.76
CA VAL A 25 -17.74 18.65 10.39
C VAL A 25 -16.37 18.86 9.75
N GLU A 26 -15.76 20.03 9.98
CA GLU A 26 -14.41 20.35 9.53
C GLU A 26 -13.34 19.40 10.11
N GLY A 27 -13.39 19.12 11.42
CA GLY A 27 -12.46 18.20 12.09
C GLY A 27 -12.56 16.78 11.56
N TYR A 28 -13.79 16.31 11.28
CA TYR A 28 -14.02 15.00 10.69
C TYR A 28 -13.44 14.89 9.28
N PHE A 29 -13.72 15.86 8.39
CA PHE A 29 -13.16 15.84 7.04
C PHE A 29 -11.63 15.96 7.05
N LYS A 30 -11.07 16.81 7.93
CA LYS A 30 -9.62 16.93 8.08
C LYS A 30 -8.96 15.62 8.53
N PHE A 31 -9.59 14.91 9.47
CA PHE A 31 -9.15 13.58 9.90
C PHE A 31 -9.25 12.55 8.77
N LEU A 32 -10.37 12.51 8.05
CA LEU A 32 -10.55 11.63 6.91
C LEU A 32 -9.49 11.85 5.84
N PHE A 33 -9.28 13.09 5.38
CA PHE A 33 -8.28 13.38 4.36
C PHE A 33 -6.87 13.03 4.82
N ARG A 34 -6.55 13.26 6.10
CA ARG A 34 -5.23 12.93 6.68
C ARG A 34 -4.91 11.44 6.61
N ILE A 35 -5.91 10.55 6.68
CA ILE A 35 -5.70 9.10 6.63
C ILE A 35 -5.92 8.56 5.21
N THR A 36 -6.97 9.01 4.52
CA THR A 36 -7.34 8.51 3.19
C THR A 36 -6.29 8.85 2.14
N VAL A 37 -5.69 10.05 2.17
CA VAL A 37 -4.72 10.44 1.12
C VAL A 37 -3.46 9.55 1.13
N PRO A 38 -2.77 9.35 2.28
CA PRO A 38 -1.63 8.43 2.34
C PRO A 38 -2.01 6.98 1.99
N PHE A 39 -3.17 6.50 2.46
CA PHE A 39 -3.65 5.17 2.12
C PHE A 39 -3.88 5.02 0.61
N ALA A 40 -4.51 6.00 -0.04
CA ALA A 40 -4.74 5.97 -1.49
C ALA A 40 -3.41 5.90 -2.26
N LEU A 41 -2.41 6.68 -1.86
CA LEU A 41 -1.07 6.64 -2.46
C LEU A 41 -0.39 5.27 -2.29
N LEU A 42 -0.58 4.61 -1.14
CA LEU A 42 -0.04 3.27 -0.91
C LEU A 42 -0.72 2.21 -1.79
N PHE A 43 -2.03 2.33 -2.02
CA PHE A 43 -2.77 1.45 -2.93
C PHE A 43 -2.41 1.65 -4.40
N GLU A 44 -1.78 2.78 -4.76
CA GLU A 44 -1.27 3.03 -6.11
C GLU A 44 0.05 2.30 -6.39
N LEU A 45 0.81 1.90 -5.34
CA LEU A 45 2.11 1.23 -5.47
C LEU A 45 2.10 -0.03 -6.36
N PRO A 46 1.11 -0.94 -6.30
CA PRO A 46 1.08 -2.13 -7.16
C PRO A 46 0.96 -1.79 -8.64
N VAL A 47 0.10 -0.83 -8.97
CA VAL A 47 -0.10 -0.37 -10.35
C VAL A 47 1.14 0.39 -10.82
N GLY A 48 1.67 1.29 -10.00
CA GLY A 48 2.89 2.04 -10.28
C GLY A 48 4.12 1.13 -10.50
N ALA A 49 4.30 0.11 -9.64
CA ALA A 49 5.40 -0.85 -9.76
C ALA A 49 5.28 -1.69 -11.04
N MET A 50 4.07 -2.14 -11.39
CA MET A 50 3.81 -2.85 -12.64
C MET A 50 4.11 -1.97 -13.87
N PHE A 51 3.71 -0.70 -13.82
CA PHE A 51 3.98 0.27 -14.89
C PHE A 51 5.49 0.50 -15.08
N LEU A 52 6.22 0.77 -13.99
CA LEU A 52 7.67 0.94 -14.02
C LEU A 52 8.41 -0.33 -14.49
N THR A 53 7.87 -1.50 -14.16
CA THR A 53 8.40 -2.79 -14.63
C THR A 53 8.19 -2.97 -16.12
N THR A 54 7.05 -2.54 -16.65
CA THR A 54 6.74 -2.61 -18.09
C THR A 54 7.69 -1.73 -18.91
N LEU A 55 8.07 -0.57 -18.35
CA LEU A 55 9.07 0.35 -18.91
C LEU A 55 10.51 -0.17 -18.80
N GLY A 56 10.76 -1.22 -18.00
CA GLY A 56 12.09 -1.80 -17.78
C GLY A 56 12.96 -1.04 -16.78
N VAL A 57 12.41 -0.03 -16.09
CA VAL A 57 13.12 0.74 -15.05
C VAL A 57 13.26 -0.08 -13.76
N LEU A 58 12.26 -0.91 -13.47
CA LEU A 58 12.21 -1.76 -12.29
C LEU A 58 12.12 -3.22 -12.72
N THR A 59 12.79 -4.14 -12.00
CA THR A 59 12.61 -5.58 -12.22
C THR A 59 12.11 -6.26 -10.94
N PRO A 60 11.28 -7.31 -11.05
CA PRO A 60 10.78 -8.06 -9.90
C PRO A 60 11.92 -8.59 -9.02
N ASP A 61 13.06 -8.96 -9.61
CA ASP A 61 14.22 -9.42 -8.85
C ASP A 61 14.92 -8.30 -8.09
N HIS A 62 14.95 -7.08 -8.65
CA HIS A 62 15.42 -5.91 -7.92
C HIS A 62 14.51 -5.58 -6.73
N MET A 63 13.19 -5.63 -6.93
CA MET A 63 12.20 -5.45 -5.86
C MET A 63 12.35 -6.50 -4.74
N LYS A 64 12.71 -7.74 -5.08
CA LYS A 64 13.00 -8.78 -4.08
C LYS A 64 14.28 -8.48 -3.29
N ASN A 65 15.33 -8.00 -3.94
CA ASN A 65 16.60 -7.70 -3.27
C ASN A 65 16.46 -6.56 -2.24
N ILE A 66 15.54 -5.61 -2.48
CA ILE A 66 15.31 -4.48 -1.59
C ILE A 66 14.19 -4.69 -0.55
N ARG A 67 13.68 -5.92 -0.37
CA ARG A 67 12.59 -6.24 0.60
C ARG A 67 12.83 -5.67 2.00
N LYS A 68 14.06 -5.79 2.52
CA LYS A 68 14.43 -5.25 3.83
C LYS A 68 14.27 -3.73 3.93
N TYR A 69 14.57 -3.00 2.86
CA TYR A 69 14.40 -1.54 2.80
C TYR A 69 12.93 -1.16 2.62
N ALA A 70 12.19 -1.92 1.82
CA ALA A 70 10.75 -1.71 1.62
C ALA A 70 9.97 -1.92 2.94
N TYR A 71 10.24 -3.00 3.67
CA TYR A 71 9.60 -3.26 4.96
C TYR A 71 9.94 -2.19 6.00
N PHE A 72 11.19 -1.71 6.02
CA PHE A 72 11.58 -0.60 6.88
C PHE A 72 10.86 0.70 6.51
N ALA A 73 10.77 1.05 5.23
CA ALA A 73 10.04 2.23 4.77
C ALA A 73 8.54 2.14 5.13
N ILE A 74 7.93 0.96 4.96
CA ILE A 74 6.53 0.70 5.36
C ILE A 74 6.35 0.91 6.86
N MET A 75 7.27 0.42 7.70
CA MET A 75 7.23 0.65 9.14
C MET A 75 7.31 2.13 9.49
N VAL A 76 8.21 2.89 8.85
CA VAL A 76 8.33 4.34 9.06
C VAL A 76 7.03 5.06 8.68
N VAL A 77 6.42 4.70 7.54
CA VAL A 77 5.14 5.27 7.12
C VAL A 77 4.02 4.90 8.10
N SER A 78 3.96 3.66 8.57
CA SER A 78 2.97 3.21 9.55
C SER A 78 3.07 3.99 10.87
N THR A 79 4.28 4.25 11.36
CA THR A 79 4.53 5.07 12.57
C THR A 79 4.28 6.56 12.35
N LEU A 80 4.31 7.05 11.11
CA LEU A 80 3.93 8.43 10.81
C LEU A 80 2.40 8.60 10.78
N LEU A 81 1.68 7.59 10.28
CA LEU A 81 0.23 7.59 10.18
C LEU A 81 -0.47 7.29 11.50
N THR A 82 0.08 6.36 12.27
CA THR A 82 -0.42 5.95 13.58
C THR A 82 0.36 6.71 14.65
N PRO A 83 -0.24 7.12 15.79
CA PRO A 83 0.53 7.63 16.92
C PRO A 83 1.66 6.67 17.34
N PRO A 84 2.68 7.16 18.08
CA PRO A 84 3.86 6.38 18.46
C PRO A 84 3.50 5.31 19.50
N ASP A 85 2.90 4.23 19.03
CA ASP A 85 2.64 2.97 19.72
C ASP A 85 3.54 1.90 19.09
N PHE A 86 4.00 0.91 19.86
CA PHE A 86 4.81 -0.18 19.32
C PHE A 86 3.96 -1.24 18.62
N LEU A 87 2.72 -1.48 19.06
CA LEU A 87 1.89 -2.58 18.57
C LEU A 87 1.06 -2.20 17.35
N LEU A 88 0.42 -1.03 17.37
CA LEU A 88 -0.51 -0.62 16.31
C LEU A 88 0.18 -0.45 14.93
N PRO A 89 1.37 0.17 14.81
CA PRO A 89 2.08 0.27 13.53
C PRO A 89 2.50 -1.08 12.97
N LEU A 90 2.81 -2.05 13.84
CA LEU A 90 3.13 -3.41 13.41
C LEU A 90 1.90 -4.06 12.74
N LEU A 91 0.73 -3.94 13.35
CA LEU A 91 -0.52 -4.45 12.77
C LEU A 91 -0.87 -3.76 11.44
N VAL A 92 -0.67 -2.45 11.34
CA VAL A 92 -0.89 -1.66 10.12
C VAL A 92 0.15 -1.97 9.03
N SER A 93 1.37 -2.34 9.40
CA SER A 93 2.41 -2.72 8.44
C SER A 93 2.08 -4.01 7.68
N VAL A 94 1.36 -4.96 8.30
CA VAL A 94 0.98 -6.24 7.68
C VAL A 94 0.22 -6.06 6.35
N PRO A 95 -0.90 -5.32 6.29
CA PRO A 95 -1.59 -5.09 5.02
C PRO A 95 -0.74 -4.32 4.00
N PHE A 96 0.16 -3.43 4.44
CA PHE A 96 1.05 -2.70 3.53
C PHE A 96 2.15 -3.59 2.95
N ILE A 97 2.70 -4.51 3.75
CA ILE A 97 3.64 -5.52 3.28
C ILE A 97 2.95 -6.43 2.25
N LEU A 98 1.70 -6.83 2.51
CA LEU A 98 0.91 -7.60 1.54
C LEU A 98 0.72 -6.85 0.21
N LEU A 99 0.46 -5.54 0.25
CA LEU A 99 0.39 -4.72 -0.97
C LEU A 99 1.73 -4.69 -1.73
N TYR A 100 2.85 -4.57 -1.02
CA TYR A 100 4.17 -4.63 -1.64
C TYR A 100 4.45 -5.99 -2.29
N GLU A 101 4.10 -7.10 -1.61
CA GLU A 101 4.22 -8.43 -2.20
C GLU A 101 3.32 -8.59 -3.43
N ALA A 102 2.08 -8.12 -3.38
CA ALA A 102 1.16 -8.12 -4.52
C ALA A 102 1.77 -7.35 -5.71
N SER A 103 2.43 -6.22 -5.45
CA SER A 103 3.14 -5.42 -6.45
C SER A 103 4.23 -6.21 -7.17
N ILE A 104 5.02 -7.00 -6.43
CA ILE A 104 6.07 -7.87 -7.00
C ILE A 104 5.45 -8.96 -7.88
N HIS A 105 4.37 -9.60 -7.42
CA HIS A 105 3.69 -10.66 -8.17
C HIS A 105 3.09 -10.14 -9.48
N LEU A 106 2.41 -8.99 -9.45
CA LEU A 106 1.86 -8.34 -10.63
C LEU A 106 2.95 -7.93 -11.63
N SER A 107 4.06 -7.40 -11.12
CA SER A 107 5.23 -7.03 -11.93
C SER A 107 5.85 -8.24 -12.62
N LYS A 108 5.96 -9.38 -11.92
CA LYS A 108 6.44 -10.65 -12.52
C LYS A 108 5.52 -11.14 -13.63
N ALA A 109 4.21 -11.14 -13.38
CA ALA A 109 3.22 -11.57 -14.36
C ALA A 109 3.23 -10.68 -15.62
N SER A 110 3.48 -9.38 -15.47
CA SER A 110 3.63 -8.45 -16.60
C SER A 110 4.83 -8.79 -17.49
N ILE A 111 5.99 -9.11 -16.90
CA ILE A 111 7.18 -9.51 -17.67
C ILE A 111 6.96 -10.83 -18.41
N GLU A 112 6.38 -11.82 -17.74
CA GLU A 112 6.13 -13.14 -18.34
C GLU A 112 5.23 -13.02 -19.59
N LYS A 113 4.17 -12.20 -19.51
CA LYS A 113 3.31 -11.90 -20.67
C LYS A 113 4.07 -11.22 -21.82
N LYS A 114 4.97 -10.27 -21.51
CA LYS A 114 5.77 -9.58 -22.52
C LYS A 114 6.75 -10.53 -23.24
N GLN A 115 7.33 -11.48 -22.51
CA GLN A 115 8.24 -12.49 -23.08
C GLN A 115 7.50 -13.51 -23.97
N GLU A 116 6.29 -13.90 -23.59
CA GLU A 116 5.46 -14.82 -24.38
C GLU A 116 5.06 -14.20 -25.73
N GLN A 117 4.63 -12.93 -25.71
CA GLN A 117 4.32 -12.18 -26.93
C GLN A 117 5.53 -12.06 -27.87
N LEU A 118 6.72 -11.74 -27.33
CA LEU A 118 7.94 -11.62 -28.13
C LEU A 118 8.31 -12.95 -28.81
N LYS A 119 8.15 -14.08 -28.11
CA LYS A 119 8.38 -15.41 -28.69
C LYS A 119 7.42 -15.72 -29.83
N THR A 120 6.14 -15.39 -29.69
CA THR A 120 5.16 -15.57 -30.78
C THR A 120 5.45 -14.71 -32.00
N PHE A 121 5.92 -13.46 -31.84
CA PHE A 121 6.35 -12.62 -32.97
C PHE A 121 7.56 -13.20 -33.70
N MET A 122 8.57 -13.64 -32.96
CA MET A 122 9.78 -14.25 -33.55
C MET A 122 9.48 -15.56 -34.31
N GLN A 123 8.46 -16.31 -33.87
CA GLN A 123 8.03 -17.55 -34.54
C GLN A 123 7.26 -17.28 -35.83
N GLN A 124 6.47 -16.20 -35.89
CA GLN A 124 5.76 -15.78 -37.10
C GLN A 124 6.70 -15.22 -38.18
N GLU A 125 7.79 -14.56 -37.81
CA GLU A 125 8.76 -13.98 -38.76
C GLU A 125 9.73 -15.02 -39.35
N SER A 126 9.73 -16.25 -38.80
CA SER A 126 10.58 -17.37 -39.24
C SER A 126 9.91 -18.35 -40.23
N ILE A 127 8.69 -18.03 -40.69
CA ILE A 127 7.89 -18.80 -41.67
C ILE A 127 7.70 -17.93 -42.92
#